data_AF-A0A117MK62-F1
#
_entry.id   AF-A0A117MK62-F1
#
_cell.length_a   1.000
_cell.length_b   1.000
_cell.length_c   1.000
_cell.angle_alpha   90.00
_cell.angle_beta   90.00
_cell.angle_gamma   90.00
#
_symmetry.space_group_name_H-M   'P 1'
#
loop_
_entity.id
_entity.type
_entity.pdbx_description
1 polymer ?
#
loop_
_entity_poly.entity_id
_entity_poly.type
_entity_poly.pdbx_seq_one_letter_code
_entity_poly.pdbx_strand_id
1 'polypeptide(L)'
;MTPHPRLPLQAVLFDMDGTLVDTERLWWEAVERVAGRALAVADEPHVLGRPVEYTAHWLAEATGTSAAGLADALHHEFADRVRTGIVPRPGALALLDALAREDIPTALVTASPRAVADTVLEALGASRFAVSVTADDTDHTKPAPDPYLAACRALGVDPARCVAVEDTQTGVSSAEAAGCTVLAVPSLAPIEAAPGRTVLDSLEGVTPRRLRALLPYRLRVMTWNLWYGGTKVREHRAKQLKIITETEVDVVGLQETYGSAAEELAGALGWHHHRAGENLGVISRHPITARFGDPDVGFYGAAGVRIEVGDHEVDIWTAHLDYTPYGPYESAFDGLGADELIAHEEVRLAQMRDTLRRIDDACDASVPVVLVGDFNSPSHLDRPDVEWPVTKAAEEAGLRDSYREAHPDPVRDPGHTWSPVHDEHEDGSGRPEPQDRIDFVLHRGLRVLDSRTYVSGRPRPWPDVEDNDWPSDHAAVITTFSLGS
;
A
#
# COMPACT_ATOMS: atom_id res chain seq x y z
N MET A 1 3.38 7.34 -23.62
CA MET A 1 3.43 6.47 -22.43
C MET A 1 2.10 6.55 -21.73
N THR A 2 1.46 5.40 -21.49
CA THR A 2 0.28 5.31 -20.63
C THR A 2 0.72 5.68 -19.21
N PRO A 3 0.09 6.65 -18.54
CA PRO A 3 0.50 7.02 -17.19
C PRO A 3 0.35 5.82 -16.24
N HIS A 4 1.40 5.51 -15.47
CA HIS A 4 1.34 4.48 -14.44
C HIS A 4 0.46 4.98 -13.28
N PRO A 5 -0.54 4.20 -12.83
CA PRO A 5 -1.43 4.64 -11.77
C PRO A 5 -0.66 4.80 -10.46
N ARG A 6 -0.85 5.95 -9.80
CA ARG A 6 -0.41 6.20 -8.42
C ARG A 6 -1.60 6.10 -7.48
N LEU A 7 -1.32 5.96 -6.18
CA LEU A 7 -2.36 6.06 -5.17
C LEU A 7 -3.03 7.45 -5.25
N PRO A 8 -4.36 7.52 -5.07
CA PRO A 8 -5.06 8.80 -5.07
C PRO A 8 -4.70 9.59 -3.81
N LEU A 9 -4.41 10.89 -3.94
CA LEU A 9 -4.20 11.77 -2.80
C LEU A 9 -5.51 12.02 -2.05
N GLN A 10 -5.57 11.56 -0.80
CA GLN A 10 -6.74 11.71 0.06
C GLN A 10 -6.64 12.91 1.01
N ALA A 11 -5.45 13.27 1.47
CA ALA A 11 -5.25 14.44 2.32
C ALA A 11 -3.80 14.94 2.29
N VAL A 12 -3.59 16.18 2.74
CA VAL A 12 -2.27 16.75 3.02
C VAL A 12 -2.18 17.15 4.50
N LEU A 13 -1.16 16.66 5.19
CA LEU A 13 -0.98 16.84 6.63
C LEU A 13 0.22 17.77 6.83
N PHE A 14 -0.01 18.97 7.31
CA PHE A 14 1.04 19.98 7.46
C PHE A 14 1.52 20.04 8.90
N ASP A 15 2.83 19.96 9.10
CA ASP A 15 3.42 20.58 10.27
C ASP A 15 3.22 22.11 10.28
N MET A 16 3.36 22.72 11.45
CA MET A 16 3.12 24.15 11.65
C MET A 16 4.41 24.96 11.66
N ASP A 17 5.29 24.66 12.60
CA ASP A 17 6.45 25.46 13.00
C ASP A 17 7.60 25.24 12.01
N GLY A 18 8.08 26.28 11.33
CA GLY A 18 9.11 26.16 10.28
C GLY A 18 8.59 25.61 8.93
N THR A 19 7.46 24.89 8.95
CA THR A 19 6.77 24.37 7.76
C THR A 19 5.79 25.37 7.13
N LEU A 20 4.75 25.79 7.87
CA LEU A 20 3.73 26.73 7.38
C LEU A 20 4.03 28.16 7.79
N VAL A 21 4.64 28.36 8.95
CA VAL A 21 4.94 29.67 9.53
C VAL A 21 6.35 29.70 10.07
N ASP A 22 7.01 30.85 9.95
CA ASP A 22 8.34 31.08 10.51
C ASP A 22 8.23 31.49 12.00
N THR A 23 8.01 30.50 12.87
CA THR A 23 7.95 30.70 14.32
C THR A 23 9.33 30.79 14.96
N GLU A 24 10.36 30.27 14.32
CA GLU A 24 11.74 30.32 14.82
C GLU A 24 12.28 31.74 14.83
N ARG A 25 12.00 32.53 13.78
CA ARG A 25 12.33 33.96 13.80
C ARG A 25 11.64 34.69 14.95
N LEU A 26 10.37 34.35 15.22
CA LEU A 26 9.63 34.96 16.33
C LEU A 26 10.20 34.54 17.70
N TRP A 27 10.63 33.28 17.83
CA TRP A 27 11.29 32.77 19.03
C TRP A 27 12.64 33.44 19.26
N TRP A 28 13.46 33.57 18.22
CA TRP A 28 14.74 34.27 18.27
C TRP A 28 14.57 35.71 18.76
N GLU A 29 13.66 36.45 18.14
CA GLU A 29 13.37 37.84 18.50
C GLU A 29 12.75 37.97 19.90
N ALA A 30 12.02 36.95 20.40
CA ALA A 30 11.52 36.90 21.77
C ALA A 30 12.67 36.73 22.77
N VAL A 31 13.61 35.83 22.46
CA VAL A 31 14.78 35.57 23.30
C VAL A 31 15.71 36.77 23.34
N GLU A 32 15.94 37.46 22.21
CA GLU A 32 16.68 38.74 22.17
C GLU A 32 16.08 39.80 23.10
N ARG A 33 14.74 39.89 23.09
CA ARG A 33 14.00 40.85 23.90
C ARG A 33 14.10 40.53 25.39
N VAL A 34 13.92 39.27 25.78
CA VAL A 34 14.05 38.84 27.18
C VAL A 34 15.51 38.91 27.66
N ALA A 35 16.47 38.59 26.79
CA ALA A 35 17.90 38.70 27.07
C ALA A 35 18.39 40.17 27.15
N GLY A 36 17.64 41.11 26.59
CA GLY A 36 18.02 42.53 26.50
C GLY A 36 19.22 42.79 25.59
N ARG A 37 19.55 41.85 24.69
CA ARG A 37 20.68 41.95 23.75
C ARG A 37 20.35 41.23 22.45
N ALA A 38 21.00 41.64 21.37
CA ALA A 38 21.04 40.84 20.15
C ALA A 38 21.73 39.49 20.42
N LEU A 39 21.22 38.43 19.82
CA LEU A 39 21.82 37.11 19.85
C LEU A 39 22.85 36.98 18.72
N ALA A 40 23.89 36.19 18.95
CA ALA A 40 24.92 35.86 17.98
C ALA A 40 24.72 34.42 17.48
N VAL A 41 25.38 34.08 16.37
CA VAL A 41 25.40 32.69 15.84
C VAL A 41 25.89 31.67 16.88
N ALA A 42 26.72 32.09 17.84
CA ALA A 42 27.14 31.20 18.93
C ALA A 42 26.02 30.84 19.92
N ASP A 43 24.94 31.62 19.96
CA ASP A 43 23.78 31.40 20.85
C ASP A 43 22.79 30.38 20.24
N GLU A 44 22.83 30.16 18.93
CA GLU A 44 21.92 29.28 18.17
C GLU A 44 21.68 27.91 18.80
N PRO A 45 22.72 27.15 19.22
CA PRO A 45 22.54 25.83 19.83
C PRO A 45 21.78 25.83 21.16
N HIS A 46 21.64 26.99 21.79
CA HIS A 46 20.94 27.19 23.07
C HIS A 46 19.54 27.77 22.92
N VAL A 47 19.19 28.24 21.73
CA VAL A 47 17.95 28.95 21.45
C VAL A 47 17.07 28.15 20.50
N LEU A 48 17.59 27.74 19.34
CA LEU A 48 16.80 27.04 18.33
C LEU A 48 16.69 25.54 18.66
N GLY A 49 15.48 24.98 18.47
CA GLY A 49 15.19 23.57 18.75
C GLY A 49 15.29 23.16 20.22
N ARG A 50 15.26 24.12 21.16
CA ARG A 50 15.34 23.87 22.62
C ARG A 50 14.00 24.13 23.30
N PRO A 51 13.65 23.37 24.36
CA PRO A 51 12.55 23.74 25.24
C PRO A 51 12.76 25.12 25.85
N VAL A 52 11.66 25.85 26.11
CA VAL A 52 11.70 27.19 26.71
C VAL A 52 12.49 27.20 28.02
N GLU A 53 12.32 26.17 28.83
CA GLU A 53 12.98 26.00 30.12
C GLU A 53 14.50 25.85 29.97
N TYR A 54 14.95 25.16 28.93
CA TYR A 54 16.38 25.04 28.64
C TYR A 54 16.97 26.41 28.30
N THR A 55 16.33 27.15 27.39
CA THR A 55 16.79 28.49 26.99
C THR A 55 16.72 29.47 28.17
N ALA A 56 15.70 29.37 29.03
CA ALA A 56 15.57 30.16 30.24
C ALA A 56 16.71 29.88 31.24
N HIS A 57 17.10 28.61 31.41
CA HIS A 57 18.23 28.23 32.24
C HIS A 57 19.56 28.78 31.69
N TRP A 58 19.77 28.68 30.38
CA TRP A 58 20.95 29.25 29.74
C TRP A 58 21.03 30.77 29.90
N LEU A 59 19.91 31.49 29.72
CA LEU A 59 19.83 32.93 29.98
C LEU A 59 20.07 33.27 31.46
N ALA A 60 19.58 32.43 32.38
CA ALA A 60 19.79 32.61 33.81
C ALA A 60 21.28 32.56 34.18
N GLU A 61 22.04 31.63 33.59
CA GLU A 61 23.49 31.54 33.79
C GLU A 61 24.22 32.80 33.27
N ALA A 62 23.74 33.39 32.18
CA ALA A 62 24.34 34.59 31.60
C ALA A 62 23.96 35.89 32.33
N THR A 63 22.77 35.96 32.94
CA THR A 63 22.19 37.22 33.48
C THR A 63 22.09 37.27 35.01
N GLY A 64 22.19 36.12 35.70
CA GLY A 64 21.95 36.01 37.14
C GLY A 64 20.48 36.11 37.55
N THR A 65 19.54 36.10 36.60
CA THR A 65 18.09 36.14 36.84
C THR A 65 17.55 34.72 37.11
N SER A 66 16.43 34.58 37.83
CA SER A 66 15.82 33.26 38.04
C SER A 66 15.34 32.64 36.71
N ALA A 67 15.71 31.38 36.46
CA ALA A 67 15.26 30.62 35.29
C ALA A 67 13.73 30.56 35.18
N ALA A 68 13.00 30.37 36.29
CA ALA A 68 11.54 30.36 36.29
C ALA A 68 10.93 31.67 35.77
N GLY A 69 11.38 32.83 36.30
CA GLY A 69 10.91 34.13 35.83
C GLY A 69 11.28 34.43 34.37
N LEU A 70 12.43 33.92 33.90
CA LEU A 70 12.82 34.03 32.48
C LEU A 70 11.97 33.13 31.59
N ALA A 71 11.62 31.91 32.04
CA ALA A 71 10.73 31.02 31.31
C ALA A 71 9.34 31.65 31.14
N ASP A 72 8.77 32.20 32.22
CA ASP A 72 7.48 32.91 32.16
C ASP A 72 7.54 34.10 31.18
N ALA A 73 8.63 34.90 31.23
CA ALA A 73 8.83 36.02 30.32
C ALA A 73 8.97 35.58 28.86
N LEU A 74 9.71 34.50 28.60
CA LEU A 74 9.89 33.92 27.26
C LEU A 74 8.57 33.39 26.71
N HIS A 75 7.79 32.66 27.51
CA HIS A 75 6.47 32.19 27.11
C HIS A 75 5.54 33.35 26.74
N HIS A 76 5.53 34.42 27.56
CA HIS A 76 4.68 35.59 27.31
C HIS A 76 5.09 36.35 26.04
N GLU A 77 6.38 36.70 25.92
CA GLU A 77 6.90 37.45 24.78
C GLU A 77 6.76 36.65 23.48
N PHE A 78 6.99 35.33 23.50
CA PHE A 78 6.79 34.48 22.34
C PHE A 78 5.31 34.43 21.93
N ALA A 79 4.39 34.23 22.88
CA ALA A 79 2.95 34.22 22.59
C ALA A 79 2.46 35.56 22.00
N ASP A 80 2.96 36.71 22.50
CA ASP A 80 2.65 38.04 21.97
C ASP A 80 3.12 38.21 20.52
N ARG A 81 4.32 37.72 20.21
CA ARG A 81 4.90 37.79 18.88
C ARG A 81 4.19 36.87 17.89
N VAL A 82 3.81 35.66 18.32
CA VAL A 82 2.98 34.77 17.48
C VAL A 82 1.66 35.48 17.15
N ARG A 83 0.98 36.09 18.12
CA ARG A 83 -0.30 36.79 17.85
C ARG A 83 -0.21 37.94 16.84
N THR A 84 0.94 38.60 16.72
CA THR A 84 1.08 39.85 15.94
C THR A 84 2.02 39.75 14.75
N GLY A 85 2.84 38.71 14.67
CA GLY A 85 3.98 38.63 13.78
C GLY A 85 4.08 37.33 12.97
N ILE A 86 3.04 36.48 12.94
CA ILE A 86 3.02 35.28 12.09
C ILE A 86 3.30 35.67 10.63
N VAL A 87 4.38 35.11 10.10
CA VAL A 87 4.73 35.21 8.68
C VAL A 87 4.62 33.82 8.07
N PRO A 88 3.69 33.60 7.12
CA PRO A 88 3.62 32.37 6.38
C PRO A 88 4.92 32.11 5.60
N ARG A 89 5.35 30.85 5.58
CA ARG A 89 6.51 30.42 4.79
C ARG A 89 6.23 30.62 3.29
N PRO A 90 7.26 30.92 2.47
CA PRO A 90 7.08 31.11 1.03
C PRO A 90 6.33 29.95 0.37
N GLY A 91 5.24 30.24 -0.33
CA GLY A 91 4.40 29.25 -1.00
C GLY A 91 3.32 28.57 -0.13
N ALA A 92 3.35 28.69 1.20
CA ALA A 92 2.43 28.02 2.11
C ALA A 92 0.94 28.36 1.82
N LEU A 93 0.60 29.65 1.80
CA LEU A 93 -0.77 30.09 1.51
C LEU A 93 -1.23 29.70 0.10
N ALA A 94 -0.34 29.81 -0.89
CA ALA A 94 -0.66 29.46 -2.27
C ALA A 94 -0.96 27.95 -2.42
N LEU A 95 -0.22 27.10 -1.70
CA LEU A 95 -0.48 25.66 -1.68
C LEU A 95 -1.79 25.34 -0.95
N LEU A 96 -2.04 25.92 0.22
CA LEU A 96 -3.30 25.72 0.95
C LEU A 96 -4.52 26.15 0.12
N ASP A 97 -4.44 27.30 -0.54
CA ASP A 97 -5.50 27.78 -1.45
C ASP A 97 -5.68 26.85 -2.65
N ALA A 98 -4.60 26.25 -3.16
CA ALA A 98 -4.68 25.28 -4.25
C ALA A 98 -5.33 23.95 -3.83
N LEU A 99 -5.06 23.49 -2.62
CA LEU A 99 -5.68 22.29 -2.05
C LEU A 99 -7.18 22.51 -1.81
N ALA A 100 -7.55 23.66 -1.24
CA ALA A 100 -8.94 24.02 -1.02
C ALA A 100 -9.75 24.11 -2.33
N ARG A 101 -9.16 24.65 -3.41
CA ARG A 101 -9.80 24.72 -4.73
C ARG A 101 -10.05 23.36 -5.39
N GLU A 102 -9.31 22.32 -4.98
CA GLU A 102 -9.46 20.95 -5.48
C GLU A 102 -10.18 20.04 -4.46
N ASP A 103 -10.78 20.62 -3.42
CA ASP A 103 -11.47 19.92 -2.33
C ASP A 103 -10.60 18.83 -1.68
N ILE A 104 -9.28 19.04 -1.59
CA ILE A 104 -8.36 18.13 -0.91
C ILE A 104 -8.33 18.48 0.57
N PRO A 105 -8.78 17.59 1.48
CA PRO A 105 -8.72 17.81 2.91
C PRO A 105 -7.29 18.10 3.38
N THR A 106 -7.16 19.06 4.29
CA THR A 106 -5.89 19.34 4.95
C THR A 106 -6.03 19.26 6.46
N ALA A 107 -4.96 18.82 7.12
CA ALA A 107 -4.84 18.87 8.57
C ALA A 107 -3.59 19.63 8.99
N LEU A 108 -3.67 20.31 10.13
CA LEU A 108 -2.50 20.80 10.86
C LEU A 108 -2.07 19.73 11.88
N VAL A 109 -0.78 19.43 11.98
CA VAL A 109 -0.22 18.43 12.91
C VAL A 109 1.03 19.00 13.56
N THR A 110 0.93 19.48 14.80
CA THR A 110 2.01 20.21 15.49
C THR A 110 2.34 19.64 16.86
N ALA A 111 3.59 19.79 17.29
CA ALA A 111 4.03 19.54 18.66
C ALA A 111 3.83 20.76 19.59
N SER A 112 3.25 21.85 19.08
CA SER A 112 2.90 23.03 19.86
C SER A 112 1.58 22.84 20.64
N PRO A 113 1.39 23.55 21.77
CA PRO A 113 0.13 23.54 22.51
C PRO A 113 -1.04 24.12 21.71
N ARG A 114 -2.27 23.71 22.04
CA ARG A 114 -3.53 24.14 21.41
C ARG A 114 -3.64 25.65 21.23
N ALA A 115 -3.37 26.41 22.27
CA ALA A 115 -3.51 27.87 22.24
C ALA A 115 -2.62 28.55 21.18
N VAL A 116 -1.42 28.00 20.95
CA VAL A 116 -0.50 28.50 19.92
C VAL A 116 -1.00 28.11 18.53
N ALA A 117 -1.41 26.84 18.37
CA ALA A 117 -1.95 26.35 17.11
C ALA A 117 -3.19 27.12 16.66
N ASP A 118 -4.13 27.41 17.58
CA ASP A 118 -5.35 28.16 17.28
C ASP A 118 -5.04 29.58 16.78
N THR A 119 -4.04 30.24 17.38
CA THR A 119 -3.56 31.57 16.93
C THR A 119 -3.00 31.50 15.51
N VAL A 120 -2.23 30.46 15.20
CA VAL A 120 -1.67 30.26 13.85
C VAL A 120 -2.76 29.93 12.84
N LEU A 121 -3.72 29.09 13.20
CA LEU A 121 -4.88 28.76 12.36
C LEU A 121 -5.69 30.01 12.03
N GLU A 122 -5.92 30.91 12.99
CA GLU A 122 -6.59 32.19 12.73
C GLU A 122 -5.85 33.03 11.69
N ALA A 123 -4.52 33.15 11.82
CA ALA A 123 -3.69 33.91 10.90
C ALA A 123 -3.62 33.28 9.49
N LEU A 124 -3.55 31.96 9.41
CA LEU A 124 -3.52 31.22 8.14
C LEU A 124 -4.92 31.03 7.53
N GLY A 125 -5.98 31.30 8.29
CA GLY A 125 -7.38 31.04 7.95
C GLY A 125 -7.81 29.61 8.25
N ALA A 126 -8.41 29.43 9.43
CA ALA A 126 -8.79 28.13 9.99
C ALA A 126 -9.69 27.30 9.07
N SER A 127 -10.50 27.92 8.23
CA SER A 127 -11.36 27.24 7.25
C SER A 127 -10.60 26.45 6.18
N ARG A 128 -9.29 26.64 6.05
CA ARG A 128 -8.43 25.85 5.15
C ARG A 128 -8.14 24.45 5.69
N PHE A 129 -8.31 24.25 7.01
CA PHE A 129 -7.98 23.02 7.70
C PHE A 129 -9.27 22.33 8.15
N ALA A 130 -9.41 21.05 7.79
CA ALA A 130 -10.53 20.24 8.23
C ALA A 130 -10.32 19.72 9.66
N VAL A 131 -9.06 19.51 10.05
CA VAL A 131 -8.66 18.99 11.37
C VAL A 131 -7.37 19.69 11.82
N SER A 132 -7.18 19.83 13.13
CA SER A 132 -5.90 20.19 13.73
C SER A 132 -5.58 19.24 14.87
N VAL A 133 -4.37 18.68 14.88
CA VAL A 133 -3.82 17.84 15.94
C VAL A 133 -2.64 18.57 16.59
N THR A 134 -2.66 18.70 17.91
CA THR A 134 -1.65 19.40 18.70
C THR A 134 -1.04 18.46 19.74
N ALA A 135 -0.04 18.96 20.49
CA ALA A 135 0.57 18.19 21.57
C ALA A 135 -0.43 17.74 22.65
N ASP A 136 -1.56 18.42 22.78
CA ASP A 136 -2.58 18.14 23.80
C ASP A 136 -3.55 17.01 23.39
N ASP A 137 -3.54 16.58 22.12
CA ASP A 137 -4.53 15.61 21.60
C ASP A 137 -4.01 14.17 21.56
N THR A 138 -2.72 13.96 21.81
CA THR A 138 -2.07 12.65 21.68
C THR A 138 -1.16 12.36 22.85
N ASP A 139 -1.15 11.10 23.32
CA ASP A 139 -0.32 10.64 24.43
C ASP A 139 1.18 10.78 24.14
N HIS A 140 1.59 10.55 22.89
CA HIS A 140 2.97 10.68 22.43
C HIS A 140 3.07 11.66 21.28
N THR A 141 3.91 12.69 21.44
CA THR A 141 4.22 13.65 20.36
C THR A 141 5.32 13.12 19.43
N LYS A 142 5.62 13.87 18.37
CA LYS A 142 6.71 13.58 17.40
C LYS A 142 8.00 13.27 18.18
N PRO A 143 8.74 12.19 17.87
CA PRO A 143 8.73 11.40 16.64
C PRO A 143 7.75 10.22 16.62
N ALA A 144 6.90 10.04 17.64
CA ALA A 144 5.89 8.99 17.62
C ALA A 144 4.87 9.24 16.47
N PRO A 145 4.31 8.20 15.84
CA PRO A 145 3.38 8.36 14.72
C PRO A 145 1.98 8.86 15.13
N ASP A 146 1.69 8.87 16.43
CA ASP A 146 0.38 9.13 17.01
C ASP A 146 -0.30 10.41 16.47
N PRO A 147 0.39 11.57 16.31
CA PRO A 147 -0.23 12.80 15.81
C PRO A 147 -0.73 12.68 14.36
N TYR A 148 0.06 12.08 13.48
CA TYR A 148 -0.33 11.88 12.08
C TYR A 148 -1.43 10.82 11.94
N LEU A 149 -1.35 9.74 12.71
CA LEU A 149 -2.41 8.73 12.75
C LEU A 149 -3.73 9.30 13.30
N ALA A 150 -3.67 10.19 14.29
CA ALA A 150 -4.84 10.88 14.81
C ALA A 150 -5.48 11.79 13.75
N ALA A 151 -4.68 12.54 13.00
CA ALA A 151 -5.17 13.37 11.91
C ALA A 151 -5.83 12.53 10.81
N CYS A 152 -5.20 11.42 10.40
CA CYS A 152 -5.77 10.50 9.40
C CYS A 152 -7.11 9.91 9.87
N ARG A 153 -7.19 9.47 11.13
CA ARG A 153 -8.43 8.94 11.72
C ARG A 153 -9.54 9.98 11.74
N ALA A 154 -9.24 11.21 12.13
CA ALA A 154 -10.22 12.30 12.18
C ALA A 154 -10.74 12.68 10.78
N LEU A 155 -9.90 12.57 9.76
CA LEU A 155 -10.28 12.79 8.36
C LEU A 155 -10.94 11.57 7.68
N GLY A 156 -10.82 10.38 8.26
CA GLY A 156 -11.30 9.13 7.65
C GLY A 156 -10.49 8.71 6.41
N VAL A 157 -9.19 8.98 6.41
CA VAL A 157 -8.27 8.71 5.28
C VAL A 157 -7.21 7.67 5.62
N ASP A 158 -6.66 7.02 4.60
CA ASP A 158 -5.55 6.09 4.72
C ASP A 158 -4.21 6.86 4.71
N PRO A 159 -3.33 6.69 5.73
CA PRO A 159 -2.01 7.32 5.75
C PRO A 159 -1.19 7.06 4.47
N ALA A 160 -1.32 5.89 3.84
CA ALA A 160 -0.62 5.54 2.60
C ALA A 160 -0.99 6.42 1.40
N ARG A 161 -2.10 7.17 1.53
CA ARG A 161 -2.68 8.06 0.54
C ARG A 161 -2.58 9.53 0.94
N CYS A 162 -1.79 9.81 1.97
CA CYS A 162 -1.56 11.15 2.48
C CYS A 162 -0.13 11.60 2.19
N VAL A 163 0.03 12.91 1.97
CA VAL A 163 1.36 13.55 1.97
C VAL A 163 1.49 14.40 3.24
N ALA A 164 2.47 14.09 4.07
CA ALA A 164 2.87 14.93 5.18
C ALA A 164 3.92 15.96 4.71
N VAL A 165 3.79 17.20 5.15
CA VAL A 165 4.74 18.28 4.87
C VAL A 165 5.42 18.67 6.18
N GLU A 166 6.74 18.59 6.22
CA GLU A 166 7.55 18.69 7.45
C GLU A 166 8.85 19.43 7.20
N ASP A 167 9.42 20.04 8.24
CA ASP A 167 10.69 20.77 8.17
C ASP A 167 11.79 20.18 9.07
N THR A 168 11.44 19.26 9.99
CA THR A 168 12.40 18.64 10.93
C THR A 168 12.50 17.13 10.77
N GLN A 169 13.67 16.55 11.06
CA GLN A 169 13.86 15.10 11.02
C GLN A 169 12.94 14.36 12.02
N THR A 170 12.65 14.96 13.17
CA THR A 170 11.73 14.41 14.18
C THR A 170 10.32 14.26 13.61
N GLY A 171 9.84 15.29 12.92
CA GLY A 171 8.52 15.27 12.31
C GLY A 171 8.43 14.37 11.08
N VAL A 172 9.46 14.37 10.24
CA VAL A 172 9.61 13.41 9.13
C VAL A 172 9.53 11.97 9.65
N SER A 173 10.26 11.62 10.71
CA SER A 173 10.21 10.28 11.30
C SER A 173 8.84 9.91 11.85
N SER A 174 8.10 10.87 12.41
CA SER A 174 6.72 10.68 12.86
C SER A 174 5.77 10.37 11.70
N ALA A 175 5.84 11.14 10.62
CA ALA A 175 5.01 10.95 9.44
C ALA A 175 5.31 9.62 8.70
N GLU A 176 6.59 9.26 8.57
CA GLU A 176 7.01 7.99 7.97
C GLU A 176 6.55 6.79 8.80
N ALA A 177 6.70 6.85 10.12
CA ALA A 177 6.22 5.81 11.02
C ALA A 177 4.68 5.67 10.99
N ALA A 178 3.96 6.73 10.66
CA ALA A 178 2.51 6.68 10.43
C ALA A 178 2.14 6.10 9.04
N GLY A 179 3.12 5.90 8.15
CA GLY A 179 2.93 5.37 6.81
C GLY A 179 2.58 6.42 5.75
N CYS A 180 2.83 7.70 6.00
CA CYS A 180 2.61 8.79 5.05
C CYS A 180 3.79 8.93 4.08
N THR A 181 3.51 9.40 2.86
CA THR A 181 4.55 9.97 2.00
C THR A 181 4.97 11.32 2.55
N VAL A 182 6.25 11.66 2.52
CA VAL A 182 6.76 12.91 3.12
C VAL A 182 7.33 13.85 2.06
N LEU A 183 6.89 15.10 2.12
CA LEU A 183 7.54 16.25 1.52
C LEU A 183 8.26 17.04 2.61
N ALA A 184 9.57 16.87 2.71
CA ALA A 184 10.40 17.63 3.63
C ALA A 184 10.79 18.99 3.00
N VAL A 185 10.65 20.07 3.77
CA VAL A 185 11.07 21.43 3.45
C VAL A 185 11.91 21.97 4.61
N PRO A 186 13.19 21.61 4.69
CA PRO A 186 14.04 21.94 5.83
C PRO A 186 14.07 23.43 6.17
N SER A 187 13.90 23.76 7.46
CA SER A 187 13.97 25.13 7.98
C SER A 187 15.38 25.48 8.47
N LEU A 188 15.97 24.62 9.31
CA LEU A 188 17.30 24.79 9.92
C LEU A 188 18.29 23.70 9.54
N ALA A 189 17.96 22.47 9.93
CA ALA A 189 18.85 21.32 9.79
C ALA A 189 18.57 20.61 8.46
N PRO A 190 19.61 20.20 7.71
CA PRO A 190 19.40 19.49 6.47
C PRO A 190 18.70 18.15 6.72
N ILE A 191 17.83 17.77 5.79
CA ILE A 191 17.16 16.47 5.75
C ILE A 191 17.58 15.78 4.45
N GLU A 192 18.02 14.54 4.55
CA GLU A 192 18.35 13.74 3.36
C GLU A 192 17.10 13.15 2.74
N ALA A 193 17.09 13.05 1.40
CA ALA A 193 16.07 12.34 0.66
C ALA A 193 16.18 10.82 0.90
N ALA A 194 15.04 10.13 0.89
CA ALA A 194 14.94 8.69 1.11
C ALA A 194 13.72 8.14 0.33
N PRO A 195 13.57 6.82 0.16
CA PRO A 195 12.32 6.24 -0.32
C PRO A 195 11.12 6.77 0.48
N GLY A 196 10.05 7.16 -0.20
CA GLY A 196 8.89 7.80 0.42
C GLY A 196 9.07 9.25 0.87
N ARG A 197 10.28 9.83 0.76
CA ARG A 197 10.63 11.18 1.22
C ARG A 197 11.28 12.04 0.14
N THR A 198 10.57 13.09 -0.27
CA THR A 198 11.09 14.12 -1.18
C THR A 198 11.51 15.36 -0.41
N VAL A 199 12.67 15.93 -0.73
CA VAL A 199 13.17 17.17 -0.10
C VAL A 199 13.11 18.32 -1.10
N LEU A 200 12.57 19.47 -0.69
CA LEU A 200 12.59 20.73 -1.43
C LEU A 200 13.07 21.87 -0.55
N ASP A 201 13.58 22.94 -1.16
CA ASP A 201 14.07 24.12 -0.42
C ASP A 201 12.93 25.06 0.01
N SER A 202 11.75 24.94 -0.59
CA SER A 202 10.61 25.85 -0.40
C SER A 202 9.29 25.21 -0.83
N LEU A 203 8.17 25.71 -0.30
CA LEU A 203 6.81 25.36 -0.77
C LEU A 203 6.41 26.14 -2.04
N GLU A 204 7.23 27.09 -2.51
CA GLU A 204 6.98 27.80 -3.75
C GLU A 204 6.94 26.84 -4.96
N GLY A 205 5.87 26.96 -5.75
CA GLY A 205 5.65 26.09 -6.91
C GLY A 205 5.22 24.65 -6.58
N VAL A 206 5.05 24.30 -5.31
CA VAL A 206 4.40 23.05 -4.92
C VAL A 206 2.91 23.15 -5.29
N THR A 207 2.39 22.09 -5.91
CA THR A 207 1.00 22.04 -6.40
C THR A 207 0.36 20.71 -6.02
N PRO A 208 -0.97 20.61 -5.97
CA PRO A 208 -1.66 19.33 -5.77
C PRO A 208 -1.23 18.26 -6.78
N ARG A 209 -0.97 18.64 -8.04
CA ARG A 209 -0.42 17.74 -9.07
C ARG A 209 0.95 17.18 -8.67
N ARG A 210 1.83 18.02 -8.11
CA ARG A 210 3.14 17.57 -7.62
C ARG A 210 2.99 16.60 -6.45
N LEU A 211 2.13 16.92 -5.47
CA LEU A 211 1.89 16.05 -4.32
C LEU A 211 1.35 14.67 -4.74
N ARG A 212 0.41 14.61 -5.69
CA ARG A 212 -0.06 13.33 -6.28
C ARG A 212 1.07 12.52 -6.94
N ALA A 213 2.07 13.20 -7.51
CA ALA A 213 3.22 12.55 -8.13
C ALA A 213 4.24 12.01 -7.11
N LEU A 214 4.14 12.40 -5.82
CA LEU A 214 4.98 11.85 -4.75
C LEU A 214 4.45 10.52 -4.21
N LEU A 215 3.13 10.29 -4.31
CA LEU A 215 2.49 9.09 -3.76
C LEU A 215 2.95 7.82 -4.47
N PRO A 216 3.06 6.68 -3.77
CA PRO A 216 3.47 5.40 -4.35
C PRO A 216 2.65 5.01 -5.58
N TYR A 217 3.24 4.18 -6.45
CA TYR A 217 2.47 3.56 -7.53
C TYR A 217 1.50 2.54 -6.95
N ARG A 218 0.38 2.39 -7.64
CA ARG A 218 -0.61 1.35 -7.39
C ARG A 218 -0.43 0.24 -8.41
N LEU A 219 -0.28 -0.99 -7.95
CA LEU A 219 -0.26 -2.17 -8.83
C LEU A 219 -1.41 -3.09 -8.44
N ARG A 220 -2.39 -3.27 -9.32
CA ARG A 220 -3.49 -4.23 -9.10
C ARG A 220 -3.24 -5.50 -9.91
N VAL A 221 -3.03 -6.61 -9.22
CA VAL A 221 -2.73 -7.93 -9.83
C VAL A 221 -3.93 -8.86 -9.63
N MET A 222 -4.28 -9.59 -10.67
CA MET A 222 -5.34 -10.60 -10.66
C MET A 222 -4.76 -11.98 -10.99
N THR A 223 -5.18 -13.00 -10.25
CA THR A 223 -5.08 -14.41 -10.69
C THR A 223 -6.42 -14.84 -11.27
N TRP A 224 -6.41 -15.58 -12.38
CA TRP A 224 -7.65 -16.06 -12.97
C TRP A 224 -7.48 -17.35 -13.78
N ASN A 225 -7.99 -18.46 -13.25
CA ASN A 225 -8.24 -19.67 -14.02
C ASN A 225 -9.41 -19.41 -14.98
N LEU A 226 -9.18 -19.58 -16.28
CA LEU A 226 -10.16 -19.27 -17.32
C LEU A 226 -11.14 -20.39 -17.63
N TRP A 227 -10.99 -21.59 -17.06
CA TRP A 227 -11.85 -22.76 -17.34
C TRP A 227 -11.92 -23.12 -18.83
N TYR A 228 -10.93 -23.86 -19.31
CA TYR A 228 -10.81 -24.17 -20.74
C TYR A 228 -10.83 -22.92 -21.65
N GLY A 229 -10.15 -21.85 -21.25
CA GLY A 229 -10.14 -20.55 -21.95
C GLY A 229 -11.44 -19.74 -21.84
N GLY A 230 -12.43 -20.25 -21.09
CA GLY A 230 -13.77 -19.70 -20.90
C GLY A 230 -14.81 -20.39 -21.80
N THR A 231 -14.41 -21.43 -22.52
CA THR A 231 -15.20 -21.99 -23.63
C THR A 231 -16.53 -22.63 -23.22
N LYS A 232 -16.76 -22.86 -21.91
CA LYS A 232 -18.04 -23.31 -21.37
C LYS A 232 -19.13 -22.22 -21.39
N VAL A 233 -18.73 -20.96 -21.57
CA VAL A 233 -19.64 -19.79 -21.54
C VAL A 233 -19.67 -19.10 -22.91
N ARG A 234 -20.86 -18.78 -23.40
CA ARG A 234 -21.06 -18.01 -24.64
C ARG A 234 -20.45 -16.62 -24.50
N GLU A 235 -19.81 -16.15 -25.56
CA GLU A 235 -19.18 -14.83 -25.64
C GLU A 235 -18.13 -14.58 -24.52
N HIS A 236 -17.52 -15.66 -24.00
CA HIS A 236 -16.57 -15.60 -22.89
C HIS A 236 -15.47 -14.55 -23.08
N ARG A 237 -14.90 -14.40 -24.28
CA ARG A 237 -13.84 -13.40 -24.52
C ARG A 237 -14.32 -11.97 -24.29
N ALA A 238 -15.53 -11.62 -24.74
CA ALA A 238 -16.11 -10.31 -24.51
C ALA A 238 -16.39 -10.06 -23.01
N LYS A 239 -16.87 -11.10 -22.31
CA LYS A 239 -17.10 -11.06 -20.85
C LYS A 239 -15.79 -10.91 -20.07
N GLN A 240 -14.75 -11.65 -20.45
CA GLN A 240 -13.40 -11.53 -19.88
C GLN A 240 -12.83 -10.11 -20.04
N LEU A 241 -12.94 -9.53 -21.25
CA LEU A 241 -12.50 -8.15 -21.50
C LEU A 241 -13.26 -7.13 -20.64
N LYS A 242 -14.58 -7.30 -20.52
CA LYS A 242 -15.42 -6.47 -19.64
C LYS A 242 -14.94 -6.55 -18.19
N ILE A 243 -14.75 -7.75 -17.66
CA ILE A 243 -14.29 -7.98 -16.27
C ILE A 243 -12.91 -7.36 -16.02
N ILE A 244 -11.94 -7.57 -16.91
CA ILE A 244 -10.59 -6.99 -16.78
C ILE A 244 -10.66 -5.45 -16.78
N THR A 245 -11.53 -4.87 -17.61
CA THR A 245 -11.71 -3.42 -17.68
C THR A 245 -12.39 -2.85 -16.44
N GLU A 246 -13.49 -3.46 -15.99
CA GLU A 246 -14.31 -2.99 -14.86
C GLU A 246 -13.59 -3.15 -13.51
N THR A 247 -12.73 -4.16 -13.38
CA THR A 247 -11.93 -4.38 -12.17
C THR A 247 -10.70 -3.46 -12.11
N GLU A 248 -10.41 -2.74 -13.19
CA GLU A 248 -9.25 -1.85 -13.37
C GLU A 248 -7.92 -2.49 -12.94
N VAL A 249 -7.78 -3.80 -13.15
CA VAL A 249 -6.53 -4.52 -12.92
C VAL A 249 -5.46 -4.01 -13.88
N ASP A 250 -4.21 -4.13 -13.47
CA ASP A 250 -3.04 -3.69 -14.24
C ASP A 250 -2.29 -4.89 -14.82
N VAL A 251 -2.35 -6.04 -14.14
CA VAL A 251 -1.73 -7.31 -14.55
C VAL A 251 -2.67 -8.46 -14.25
N VAL A 252 -2.74 -9.45 -15.14
CA VAL A 252 -3.47 -10.70 -14.91
C VAL A 252 -2.56 -11.88 -15.20
N GLY A 253 -2.37 -12.75 -14.21
CA GLY A 253 -1.83 -14.09 -14.43
C GLY A 253 -2.98 -15.06 -14.68
N LEU A 254 -2.88 -15.77 -15.80
CA LEU A 254 -3.92 -16.62 -16.36
C LEU A 254 -3.50 -18.08 -16.27
N GLN A 255 -4.45 -18.93 -15.88
CA GLN A 255 -4.39 -20.39 -15.93
C GLN A 255 -5.50 -20.91 -16.84
N GLU A 256 -5.37 -22.14 -17.34
CA GLU A 256 -6.32 -22.71 -18.29
C GLU A 256 -6.60 -21.83 -19.51
N THR A 257 -5.53 -21.26 -20.07
CA THR A 257 -5.65 -20.42 -21.26
C THR A 257 -6.06 -21.20 -22.52
N TYR A 258 -5.78 -22.52 -22.55
CA TYR A 258 -6.06 -23.44 -23.67
C TYR A 258 -5.65 -22.85 -25.03
N GLY A 259 -4.43 -22.30 -25.10
CA GLY A 259 -3.81 -21.79 -26.31
C GLY A 259 -3.66 -20.27 -26.34
N SER A 260 -4.51 -19.60 -27.12
CA SER A 260 -4.31 -18.19 -27.53
C SER A 260 -4.91 -17.15 -26.59
N ALA A 261 -5.52 -17.53 -25.46
CA ALA A 261 -6.31 -16.61 -24.65
C ALA A 261 -5.55 -15.38 -24.15
N ALA A 262 -4.32 -15.55 -23.69
CA ALA A 262 -3.48 -14.44 -23.22
C ALA A 262 -3.18 -13.44 -24.36
N GLU A 263 -2.88 -13.93 -25.56
CA GLU A 263 -2.58 -13.10 -26.73
C GLU A 263 -3.81 -12.34 -27.22
N GLU A 264 -4.96 -13.02 -27.29
CA GLU A 264 -6.23 -12.41 -27.72
C GLU A 264 -6.70 -11.31 -26.77
N LEU A 265 -6.68 -11.58 -25.46
CA LEU A 265 -7.06 -10.60 -24.43
C LEU A 265 -6.13 -9.39 -24.47
N ALA A 266 -4.81 -9.61 -24.48
CA ALA A 266 -3.85 -8.53 -24.52
C ALA A 266 -3.96 -7.71 -25.83
N GLY A 267 -4.14 -8.37 -26.97
CA GLY A 267 -4.33 -7.71 -28.26
C GLY A 267 -5.56 -6.79 -28.28
N ALA A 268 -6.68 -7.24 -27.71
CA ALA A 268 -7.89 -6.43 -27.62
C ALA A 268 -7.76 -5.25 -26.62
N LEU A 269 -6.98 -5.42 -25.54
CA LEU A 269 -6.73 -4.38 -24.54
C LEU A 269 -5.61 -3.40 -24.95
N GLY A 270 -4.81 -3.73 -25.97
CA GLY A 270 -3.57 -3.02 -26.29
C GLY A 270 -2.48 -3.20 -25.24
N TRP A 271 -2.46 -4.35 -24.56
CA TRP A 271 -1.56 -4.69 -23.46
C TRP A 271 -0.39 -5.56 -23.94
N HIS A 272 0.64 -5.67 -23.09
CA HIS A 272 1.74 -6.59 -23.24
C HIS A 272 1.32 -7.99 -22.80
N HIS A 273 1.93 -9.03 -23.36
CA HIS A 273 1.70 -10.39 -22.92
C HIS A 273 2.94 -11.28 -22.97
N HIS A 274 2.85 -12.37 -22.22
CA HIS A 274 3.66 -13.57 -22.34
C HIS A 274 2.72 -14.78 -22.28
N ARG A 275 2.66 -15.53 -23.39
CA ARG A 275 2.06 -16.86 -23.43
C ARG A 275 3.14 -17.89 -23.11
N ALA A 276 2.82 -18.86 -22.27
CA ALA A 276 3.71 -19.95 -21.91
C ALA A 276 2.97 -21.29 -22.01
N GLY A 277 3.40 -22.13 -22.95
CA GLY A 277 2.72 -23.38 -23.30
C GLY A 277 1.30 -23.18 -23.84
N GLU A 278 0.46 -24.17 -23.56
CA GLU A 278 -0.97 -24.16 -23.89
C GLU A 278 -1.84 -23.70 -22.71
N ASN A 279 -1.27 -23.57 -21.51
CA ASN A 279 -2.06 -23.46 -20.28
C ASN A 279 -1.86 -22.14 -19.52
N LEU A 280 -0.72 -21.48 -19.64
CA LEU A 280 -0.38 -20.30 -18.83
C LEU A 280 -0.21 -19.03 -19.66
N GLY A 281 -0.49 -17.89 -19.04
CA GLY A 281 -0.10 -16.61 -19.60
C GLY A 281 -0.10 -15.47 -18.58
N VAL A 282 0.63 -14.41 -18.89
CA VAL A 282 0.56 -13.14 -18.17
C VAL A 282 0.23 -12.05 -19.17
N ILE A 283 -0.77 -11.22 -18.85
CA ILE A 283 -1.06 -9.99 -19.59
C ILE A 283 -0.83 -8.79 -18.67
N SER A 284 -0.28 -7.71 -19.22
CA SER A 284 0.14 -6.55 -18.44
C SER A 284 -0.11 -5.25 -19.20
N ARG A 285 -0.75 -4.28 -18.53
CA ARG A 285 -0.81 -2.88 -18.98
C ARG A 285 0.58 -2.24 -19.02
N HIS A 286 1.50 -2.76 -18.22
CA HIS A 286 2.86 -2.28 -18.09
C HIS A 286 3.83 -2.99 -19.05
N PRO A 287 4.87 -2.29 -19.55
CA PRO A 287 5.87 -2.91 -20.41
C PRO A 287 6.49 -4.15 -19.78
N ILE A 288 6.61 -5.23 -20.55
CA ILE A 288 7.34 -6.44 -20.17
C ILE A 288 8.80 -6.28 -20.60
N THR A 289 9.73 -6.25 -19.64
CA THR A 289 11.17 -6.06 -19.88
C THR A 289 11.93 -7.39 -19.91
N ALA A 290 11.42 -8.42 -19.24
CA ALA A 290 11.95 -9.78 -19.29
C ALA A 290 10.84 -10.83 -19.25
N ARG A 291 11.14 -12.05 -19.72
CA ARG A 291 10.25 -13.22 -19.67
C ARG A 291 11.00 -14.37 -19.02
N PHE A 292 10.30 -15.12 -18.17
CA PHE A 292 10.85 -16.20 -17.38
C PHE A 292 10.03 -17.47 -17.59
N GLY A 293 10.70 -18.62 -17.47
CA GLY A 293 10.13 -19.91 -17.85
C GLY A 293 10.37 -20.22 -19.33
N ASP A 294 10.32 -21.50 -19.65
CA ASP A 294 10.43 -22.01 -21.02
C ASP A 294 9.09 -21.74 -21.74
N PRO A 295 9.06 -21.27 -23.00
CA PRO A 295 7.83 -21.26 -23.80
C PRO A 295 7.15 -22.64 -23.87
N ASP A 296 7.89 -23.72 -23.66
CA ASP A 296 7.42 -25.12 -23.62
C ASP A 296 7.18 -25.62 -22.18
N VAL A 297 6.79 -24.74 -21.24
CA VAL A 297 6.20 -25.20 -19.98
C VAL A 297 5.11 -26.22 -20.28
N GLY A 298 5.19 -27.39 -19.62
CA GLY A 298 4.17 -28.42 -19.72
C GLY A 298 2.81 -27.90 -19.27
N PHE A 299 1.80 -28.78 -19.28
CA PHE A 299 0.45 -28.37 -18.91
C PHE A 299 0.42 -27.78 -17.48
N TYR A 300 1.09 -28.43 -16.51
CA TYR A 300 1.31 -27.87 -15.17
C TYR A 300 2.73 -27.31 -15.03
N GLY A 301 2.86 -26.22 -14.28
CA GLY A 301 4.13 -25.53 -14.05
C GLY A 301 3.94 -24.05 -13.76
N ALA A 302 4.98 -23.26 -14.04
CA ALA A 302 4.98 -21.82 -13.84
C ALA A 302 5.81 -21.08 -14.89
N ALA A 303 5.37 -19.86 -15.22
CA ALA A 303 6.04 -18.92 -16.09
C ALA A 303 5.90 -17.49 -15.53
N GLY A 304 6.78 -16.58 -15.94
CA GLY A 304 6.79 -15.24 -15.38
C GLY A 304 7.26 -14.16 -16.32
N VAL A 305 7.13 -12.92 -15.88
CA VAL A 305 7.56 -11.72 -16.59
C VAL A 305 8.12 -10.72 -15.60
N ARG A 306 9.08 -9.92 -16.06
CA ARG A 306 9.42 -8.66 -15.39
C ARG A 306 8.66 -7.53 -16.05
N ILE A 307 8.02 -6.68 -15.25
CA ILE A 307 7.32 -5.48 -15.73
C ILE A 307 7.89 -4.20 -15.14
N GLU A 308 7.76 -3.11 -15.89
CA GLU A 308 8.15 -1.76 -15.45
C GLU A 308 6.92 -0.94 -14.99
N VAL A 309 6.88 -0.56 -13.72
CA VAL A 309 5.84 0.28 -13.12
C VAL A 309 6.45 1.60 -12.71
N GLY A 310 6.48 2.57 -13.64
CA GLY A 310 7.16 3.84 -13.42
C GLY A 310 8.68 3.63 -13.40
N ASP A 311 9.30 3.92 -12.26
CA ASP A 311 10.73 3.76 -12.00
C ASP A 311 11.06 2.48 -11.20
N HIS A 312 10.10 1.56 -11.10
CA HIS A 312 10.26 0.29 -10.40
C HIS A 312 10.07 -0.91 -11.33
N GLU A 313 10.76 -2.00 -11.03
CA GLU A 313 10.52 -3.30 -11.64
C GLU A 313 9.76 -4.21 -10.67
N VAL A 314 8.89 -5.09 -11.19
CA VAL A 314 8.22 -6.15 -10.42
C VAL A 314 8.20 -7.43 -11.24
N ASP A 315 8.53 -8.55 -10.61
CA ASP A 315 8.46 -9.88 -11.22
C ASP A 315 7.11 -10.51 -10.92
N ILE A 316 6.36 -10.85 -11.97
CA ILE A 316 5.03 -11.47 -11.89
C ILE A 316 5.13 -12.89 -12.44
N TRP A 317 4.77 -13.87 -11.62
CA TRP A 317 4.73 -15.28 -11.98
C TRP A 317 3.30 -15.80 -11.93
N THR A 318 2.94 -16.66 -12.87
CA THR A 318 1.69 -17.43 -12.87
C THR A 318 2.02 -18.92 -12.78
N ALA A 319 1.30 -19.66 -11.95
CA ALA A 319 1.41 -21.11 -11.82
C ALA A 319 0.05 -21.80 -11.96
N HIS A 320 0.07 -23.00 -12.51
CA HIS A 320 -1.05 -23.94 -12.45
C HIS A 320 -0.48 -25.30 -12.03
N LEU A 321 -0.89 -25.78 -10.85
CA LEU A 321 -0.43 -27.05 -10.29
C LEU A 321 -1.42 -28.17 -10.55
N ASP A 322 -0.96 -29.42 -10.41
CA ASP A 322 -1.76 -30.61 -10.68
C ASP A 322 -3.04 -30.66 -9.83
N TYR A 323 -4.16 -30.96 -10.49
CA TYR A 323 -5.49 -30.97 -9.86
C TYR A 323 -5.79 -32.23 -9.07
N THR A 324 -5.08 -33.34 -9.31
CA THR A 324 -5.46 -34.66 -8.77
C THR A 324 -4.32 -35.36 -8.02
N PRO A 325 -4.62 -36.09 -6.94
CA PRO A 325 -5.91 -36.11 -6.21
C PRO A 325 -6.21 -34.76 -5.54
N TYR A 326 -7.48 -34.51 -5.17
CA TYR A 326 -7.87 -33.27 -4.52
C TYR A 326 -8.19 -33.49 -3.03
N GLY A 327 -7.35 -32.94 -2.16
CA GLY A 327 -7.38 -33.21 -0.72
C GLY A 327 -8.74 -32.95 -0.04
N PRO A 328 -9.46 -31.85 -0.35
CA PRO A 328 -10.80 -31.62 0.18
C PRO A 328 -11.82 -32.70 -0.18
N TYR A 329 -11.75 -33.27 -1.38
CA TYR A 329 -12.62 -34.40 -1.77
C TYR A 329 -12.25 -35.66 -0.99
N GLU A 330 -10.97 -35.99 -0.96
CA GLU A 330 -10.44 -37.14 -0.22
C GLU A 330 -10.78 -37.08 1.28
N SER A 331 -10.74 -35.89 1.88
CA SER A 331 -11.15 -35.66 3.26
C SER A 331 -12.67 -35.79 3.44
N ALA A 332 -13.46 -35.08 2.62
CA ALA A 332 -14.91 -35.00 2.80
C ALA A 332 -15.66 -36.27 2.38
N PHE A 333 -15.15 -37.00 1.41
CA PHE A 333 -15.86 -38.09 0.73
C PHE A 333 -15.26 -39.46 0.99
N ASP A 334 -13.94 -39.55 1.13
CA ASP A 334 -13.24 -40.82 1.35
C ASP A 334 -12.81 -40.99 2.82
N GLY A 335 -12.82 -39.91 3.62
CA GLY A 335 -12.52 -39.94 5.05
C GLY A 335 -11.03 -40.11 5.37
N LEU A 336 -10.15 -39.71 4.44
CA LEU A 336 -8.70 -39.79 4.59
C LEU A 336 -8.19 -38.86 5.71
N GLY A 337 -7.19 -39.33 6.46
CA GLY A 337 -6.56 -38.57 7.55
C GLY A 337 -5.47 -37.61 7.06
N ALA A 338 -5.03 -36.70 7.94
CA ALA A 338 -4.04 -35.67 7.61
C ALA A 338 -2.73 -36.23 7.01
N ASP A 339 -2.21 -37.34 7.54
CA ASP A 339 -0.96 -37.95 7.05
C ASP A 339 -1.09 -38.44 5.60
N GLU A 340 -2.24 -38.98 5.22
CA GLU A 340 -2.51 -39.48 3.86
C GLU A 340 -2.70 -38.29 2.90
N LEU A 341 -3.48 -37.28 3.31
CA LEU A 341 -3.66 -36.04 2.54
C LEU A 341 -2.33 -35.35 2.26
N ILE A 342 -1.44 -35.25 3.25
CA ILE A 342 -0.10 -34.66 3.09
C ILE A 342 0.74 -35.48 2.11
N ALA A 343 0.68 -36.82 2.18
CA ALA A 343 1.42 -37.68 1.26
C ALA A 343 0.96 -37.51 -0.19
N HIS A 344 -0.34 -37.30 -0.40
CA HIS A 344 -0.93 -37.11 -1.73
C HIS A 344 -0.61 -35.75 -2.36
N GLU A 345 -0.09 -34.78 -1.60
CA GLU A 345 0.40 -33.50 -2.13
C GLU A 345 1.78 -33.59 -2.82
N GLU A 346 2.44 -34.76 -2.86
CA GLU A 346 3.82 -34.92 -3.35
C GLU A 346 4.06 -34.29 -4.73
N VAL A 347 3.13 -34.50 -5.67
CA VAL A 347 3.21 -33.97 -7.04
C VAL A 347 3.11 -32.43 -7.05
N ARG A 348 2.08 -31.87 -6.41
CA ARG A 348 1.91 -30.41 -6.32
C ARG A 348 3.06 -29.75 -5.57
N LEU A 349 3.55 -30.38 -4.50
CA LEU A 349 4.68 -29.89 -3.72
C LEU A 349 5.96 -29.85 -4.55
N ALA A 350 6.22 -30.88 -5.37
CA ALA A 350 7.36 -30.89 -6.28
C ALA A 350 7.26 -29.75 -7.32
N GLN A 351 6.06 -29.50 -7.87
CA GLN A 351 5.83 -28.41 -8.81
C GLN A 351 5.97 -27.02 -8.17
N MET A 352 5.48 -26.84 -6.93
CA MET A 352 5.69 -25.61 -6.17
C MET A 352 7.18 -25.38 -5.88
N ARG A 353 7.91 -26.39 -5.44
CA ARG A 353 9.36 -26.28 -5.21
C ARG A 353 10.12 -25.94 -6.49
N ASP A 354 9.73 -26.51 -7.63
CA ASP A 354 10.30 -26.14 -8.93
C ASP A 354 10.01 -24.67 -9.28
N THR A 355 8.78 -24.23 -9.03
CA THR A 355 8.36 -22.83 -9.22
C THR A 355 9.19 -21.87 -8.37
N LEU A 356 9.31 -22.13 -7.07
CA LEU A 356 10.08 -21.31 -6.13
C LEU A 356 11.56 -21.24 -6.53
N ARG A 357 12.15 -22.38 -6.92
CA ARG A 357 13.53 -22.42 -7.44
C ARG A 357 13.69 -21.55 -8.69
N ARG A 358 12.76 -21.61 -9.64
CA ARG A 358 12.80 -20.77 -10.85
C ARG A 358 12.67 -19.28 -10.54
N ILE A 359 11.84 -18.92 -9.56
CA ILE A 359 11.73 -17.54 -9.07
C ILE A 359 13.09 -17.10 -8.53
N ASP A 360 13.71 -17.86 -7.63
CA ASP A 360 15.00 -17.49 -7.04
C ASP A 360 16.16 -17.50 -8.05
N ASP A 361 16.12 -18.36 -9.07
CA ASP A 361 17.12 -18.40 -10.15
C ASP A 361 17.02 -17.18 -11.10
N ALA A 362 15.82 -16.61 -11.25
CA ALA A 362 15.52 -15.56 -12.24
C ALA A 362 15.43 -14.14 -11.65
N CYS A 363 15.00 -14.03 -10.39
CA CYS A 363 14.68 -12.74 -9.76
C CYS A 363 15.91 -12.18 -9.03
N ASP A 364 16.14 -10.86 -9.17
CA ASP A 364 17.07 -10.14 -8.31
C ASP A 364 16.42 -10.01 -6.93
N ALA A 365 17.17 -10.26 -5.84
CA ALA A 365 16.64 -10.18 -4.48
C ALA A 365 16.06 -8.79 -4.12
N SER A 366 16.45 -7.75 -4.84
CA SER A 366 15.93 -6.38 -4.71
C SER A 366 14.63 -6.11 -5.47
N VAL A 367 14.25 -6.99 -6.41
CA VAL A 367 13.02 -6.85 -7.20
C VAL A 367 11.87 -7.55 -6.49
N PRO A 368 10.76 -6.86 -6.19
CA PRO A 368 9.59 -7.49 -5.59
C PRO A 368 8.99 -8.56 -6.50
N VAL A 369 8.45 -9.62 -5.89
CA VAL A 369 7.86 -10.77 -6.60
C VAL A 369 6.39 -10.90 -6.24
N VAL A 370 5.56 -11.19 -7.23
CA VAL A 370 4.18 -11.67 -7.06
C VAL A 370 4.04 -13.01 -7.76
N LEU A 371 3.65 -14.05 -7.02
CA LEU A 371 3.29 -15.35 -7.55
C LEU A 371 1.77 -15.49 -7.48
N VAL A 372 1.14 -15.60 -8.63
CA VAL A 372 -0.28 -15.89 -8.75
C VAL A 372 -0.51 -17.29 -9.29
N GLY A 373 -1.67 -17.88 -9.04
CA GLY A 373 -1.97 -19.18 -9.64
C GLY A 373 -3.15 -19.89 -9.06
N ASP A 374 -3.58 -20.92 -9.78
CA ASP A 374 -4.39 -22.01 -9.29
C ASP A 374 -3.44 -23.10 -8.77
N PHE A 375 -3.42 -23.29 -7.45
CA PHE A 375 -2.53 -24.24 -6.83
C PHE A 375 -3.18 -25.61 -6.63
N ASN A 376 -4.49 -25.73 -6.91
CA ASN A 376 -5.26 -26.94 -6.65
C ASN A 376 -5.07 -27.53 -5.23
N SER A 377 -4.61 -26.71 -4.29
CA SER A 377 -4.30 -27.09 -2.91
C SER A 377 -4.93 -26.05 -1.98
N PRO A 378 -5.58 -26.48 -0.89
CA PRO A 378 -5.98 -25.57 0.18
C PRO A 378 -4.79 -24.82 0.80
N SER A 379 -5.11 -23.74 1.51
CA SER A 379 -4.14 -23.01 2.31
C SER A 379 -3.94 -23.64 3.68
N HIS A 380 -2.68 -23.78 4.09
CA HIS A 380 -2.29 -24.10 5.48
C HIS A 380 -2.80 -23.07 6.50
N LEU A 381 -3.16 -21.86 6.06
CA LEU A 381 -3.76 -20.82 6.90
C LEU A 381 -5.29 -20.93 7.00
N ASP A 382 -5.95 -21.59 6.04
CA ASP A 382 -7.40 -21.71 5.97
C ASP A 382 -7.90 -22.99 6.67
N ARG A 383 -7.11 -24.06 6.54
CA ARG A 383 -7.39 -25.40 7.07
C ARG A 383 -6.21 -25.89 7.92
N PRO A 384 -6.02 -25.36 9.14
CA PRO A 384 -4.85 -25.66 9.97
C PRO A 384 -4.87 -27.08 10.57
N ASP A 385 -5.91 -27.87 10.32
CA ASP A 385 -6.03 -29.28 10.67
C ASP A 385 -5.12 -30.20 9.84
N VAL A 386 -4.64 -29.72 8.68
CA VAL A 386 -3.66 -30.38 7.83
C VAL A 386 -2.56 -29.35 7.48
N GLU A 387 -1.31 -29.80 7.32
CA GLU A 387 -0.18 -28.88 7.08
C GLU A 387 -0.23 -28.19 5.71
N TRP A 388 -0.90 -28.81 4.72
CA TRP A 388 -0.97 -28.35 3.31
C TRP A 388 0.39 -27.89 2.78
N PRO A 389 1.33 -28.83 2.56
CA PRO A 389 2.75 -28.54 2.35
C PRO A 389 3.05 -27.64 1.15
N VAL A 390 2.16 -27.57 0.15
CA VAL A 390 2.32 -26.71 -1.04
C VAL A 390 2.36 -25.24 -0.65
N THR A 391 1.31 -24.75 0.03
CA THR A 391 1.25 -23.35 0.43
C THR A 391 2.22 -23.05 1.56
N LYS A 392 2.52 -24.05 2.40
CA LYS A 392 3.55 -23.94 3.45
C LYS A 392 4.94 -23.72 2.86
N ALA A 393 5.31 -24.45 1.80
CA ALA A 393 6.59 -24.27 1.12
C ALA A 393 6.75 -22.86 0.52
N ALA A 394 5.67 -22.26 0.01
CA ALA A 394 5.70 -20.89 -0.47
C ALA A 394 5.93 -19.88 0.67
N GLU A 395 5.29 -20.07 1.83
CA GLU A 395 5.54 -19.28 3.04
C GLU A 395 7.00 -19.39 3.49
N GLU A 396 7.55 -20.61 3.53
CA GLU A 396 8.94 -20.87 3.92
C GLU A 396 9.97 -20.25 2.96
N ALA A 397 9.60 -20.07 1.68
CA ALA A 397 10.39 -19.32 0.69
C ALA A 397 10.24 -17.79 0.82
N GLY A 398 9.47 -17.31 1.80
CA GLY A 398 9.28 -15.90 2.12
C GLY A 398 8.21 -15.20 1.29
N LEU A 399 7.37 -15.94 0.56
CA LEU A 399 6.17 -15.40 -0.07
C LEU A 399 5.02 -15.35 0.96
N ARG A 400 4.33 -14.22 1.05
CA ARG A 400 3.20 -14.06 1.96
C ARG A 400 1.88 -14.06 1.21
N ASP A 401 0.85 -14.62 1.84
CA ASP A 401 -0.51 -14.70 1.30
C ASP A 401 -1.21 -13.34 1.43
N SER A 402 -1.40 -12.64 0.32
CA SER A 402 -1.99 -11.31 0.33
C SER A 402 -3.46 -11.29 0.77
N TYR A 403 -4.20 -12.37 0.56
CA TYR A 403 -5.59 -12.46 1.00
C TYR A 403 -5.64 -12.57 2.52
N ARG A 404 -4.75 -13.35 3.13
CA ARG A 404 -4.69 -13.49 4.61
C ARG A 404 -4.04 -12.31 5.32
N GLU A 405 -3.17 -11.56 4.65
CA GLU A 405 -2.74 -10.25 5.15
C GLU A 405 -3.91 -9.26 5.25
N ALA A 406 -4.80 -9.24 4.25
CA ALA A 406 -5.97 -8.37 4.26
C ALA A 406 -7.11 -8.90 5.16
N HIS A 407 -7.26 -10.23 5.24
CA HIS A 407 -8.34 -10.93 5.92
C HIS A 407 -7.81 -12.04 6.84
N PRO A 408 -7.29 -11.70 8.04
CA PRO A 408 -6.61 -12.67 8.90
C PRO A 408 -7.50 -13.78 9.48
N ASP A 409 -8.82 -13.62 9.47
CA ASP A 409 -9.77 -14.58 10.03
C ASP A 409 -10.36 -15.47 8.90
N PRO A 410 -9.95 -16.75 8.80
CA PRO A 410 -10.42 -17.66 7.75
C PRO A 410 -11.88 -18.10 7.92
N VAL A 411 -12.46 -17.99 9.11
CA VAL A 411 -13.86 -18.34 9.34
C VAL A 411 -14.77 -17.19 8.92
N ARG A 412 -14.40 -15.94 9.27
CA ARG A 412 -15.18 -14.76 8.91
C ARG A 412 -15.09 -14.45 7.41
N ASP A 413 -13.89 -14.54 6.85
CA ASP A 413 -13.59 -14.17 5.48
C ASP A 413 -12.92 -15.36 4.75
N PRO A 414 -13.69 -16.42 4.42
CA PRO A 414 -13.10 -17.66 3.92
C PRO A 414 -12.45 -17.49 2.54
N GLY A 415 -12.97 -16.60 1.69
CA GLY A 415 -12.34 -16.27 0.41
C GLY A 415 -12.35 -17.42 -0.59
N HIS A 416 -13.40 -18.24 -0.59
CA HIS A 416 -13.53 -19.36 -1.52
C HIS A 416 -13.34 -18.93 -2.97
N THR A 417 -12.51 -19.69 -3.69
CA THR A 417 -12.28 -19.51 -5.13
C THR A 417 -12.76 -20.71 -5.93
N TRP A 418 -12.81 -21.88 -5.31
CA TRP A 418 -13.41 -23.10 -5.84
C TRP A 418 -14.67 -23.45 -5.01
N SER A 419 -15.88 -23.48 -5.57
CA SER A 419 -16.26 -23.03 -6.92
C SER A 419 -17.52 -22.17 -6.89
N PRO A 420 -17.59 -21.07 -7.67
CA PRO A 420 -18.80 -20.26 -7.81
C PRO A 420 -19.93 -20.91 -8.64
N VAL A 421 -19.66 -22.04 -9.33
CA VAL A 421 -20.66 -22.71 -10.18
C VAL A 421 -20.96 -24.15 -9.76
N HIS A 422 -20.17 -24.74 -8.86
CA HIS A 422 -20.45 -26.07 -8.32
C HIS A 422 -20.99 -25.96 -6.89
N ASP A 423 -22.31 -26.15 -6.73
CA ASP A 423 -22.97 -26.25 -5.41
C ASP A 423 -22.97 -27.69 -4.88
N GLU A 424 -22.92 -28.67 -5.79
CA GLU A 424 -22.92 -30.11 -5.52
C GLU A 424 -21.73 -30.78 -6.21
N HIS A 425 -21.23 -31.84 -5.58
CA HIS A 425 -20.14 -32.64 -6.12
C HIS A 425 -20.55 -33.37 -7.40
N GLU A 426 -19.66 -33.39 -8.40
CA GLU A 426 -19.94 -33.85 -9.76
C GLU A 426 -20.06 -35.38 -9.94
N ASP A 427 -20.22 -36.14 -8.85
CA ASP A 427 -20.39 -37.59 -8.89
C ASP A 427 -21.89 -38.02 -8.96
N GLY A 428 -22.80 -37.05 -8.97
CA GLY A 428 -24.25 -37.30 -8.95
C GLY A 428 -24.78 -37.80 -7.60
N SER A 429 -23.99 -37.71 -6.54
CA SER A 429 -24.40 -38.10 -5.18
C SER A 429 -25.32 -37.07 -4.50
N GLY A 430 -25.35 -35.83 -5.02
CA GLY A 430 -26.03 -34.70 -4.37
C GLY A 430 -25.35 -34.23 -3.07
N ARG A 431 -24.11 -34.67 -2.82
CA ARG A 431 -23.32 -34.16 -1.70
C ARG A 431 -22.88 -32.72 -2.01
N PRO A 432 -22.90 -31.80 -1.02
CA PRO A 432 -22.42 -30.44 -1.23
C PRO A 432 -20.96 -30.41 -1.67
N GLU A 433 -20.64 -29.50 -2.58
CA GLU A 433 -19.27 -29.26 -3.02
C GLU A 433 -18.44 -28.62 -1.86
N PRO A 434 -17.28 -29.18 -1.49
CA PRO A 434 -16.35 -28.53 -0.59
C PRO A 434 -15.89 -27.19 -1.18
N GLN A 435 -16.23 -26.12 -0.49
CA GLN A 435 -15.85 -24.78 -0.90
C GLN A 435 -14.47 -24.46 -0.30
N ASP A 436 -13.51 -24.08 -1.14
CA ASP A 436 -12.11 -23.90 -0.76
C ASP A 436 -11.47 -22.73 -1.50
N ARG A 437 -10.39 -22.19 -0.92
CA ARG A 437 -9.52 -21.21 -1.58
C ARG A 437 -8.29 -21.93 -2.09
N ILE A 438 -8.21 -22.05 -3.41
CA ILE A 438 -7.11 -22.72 -4.12
C ILE A 438 -6.39 -21.79 -5.12
N ASP A 439 -6.95 -20.60 -5.37
CA ASP A 439 -6.33 -19.57 -6.18
C ASP A 439 -5.68 -18.52 -5.28
N PHE A 440 -4.43 -18.18 -5.56
CA PHE A 440 -3.62 -17.34 -4.67
C PHE A 440 -3.01 -16.16 -5.39
N VAL A 441 -2.81 -15.09 -4.61
CA VAL A 441 -1.87 -14.01 -4.93
C VAL A 441 -0.89 -13.94 -3.76
N LEU A 442 0.29 -14.50 -3.95
CA LEU A 442 1.38 -14.48 -2.99
C LEU A 442 2.40 -13.40 -3.39
N HIS A 443 3.08 -12.79 -2.42
CA HIS A 443 4.02 -11.71 -2.71
C HIS A 443 5.22 -11.65 -1.75
N ARG A 444 6.29 -11.02 -2.21
CA ARG A 444 7.48 -10.66 -1.42
C ARG A 444 7.96 -9.27 -1.84
N GLY A 445 8.21 -8.39 -0.87
CA GLY A 445 8.74 -7.04 -1.12
C GLY A 445 7.69 -5.99 -1.53
N LEU A 446 6.39 -6.28 -1.35
CA LEU A 446 5.31 -5.32 -1.58
C LEU A 446 4.45 -5.12 -0.33
N ARG A 447 3.72 -4.00 -0.29
CA ARG A 447 2.71 -3.73 0.75
C ARG A 447 1.32 -3.97 0.17
N VAL A 448 0.56 -4.86 0.80
CA VAL A 448 -0.85 -5.11 0.47
C VAL A 448 -1.71 -3.95 0.98
N LEU A 449 -2.57 -3.43 0.10
CA LEU A 449 -3.57 -2.41 0.44
C LEU A 449 -4.99 -2.97 0.51
N ASP A 450 -5.29 -3.95 -0.33
CA ASP A 450 -6.58 -4.63 -0.44
C ASP A 450 -6.37 -5.97 -1.14
N SER A 451 -7.11 -7.00 -0.75
CA SER A 451 -7.18 -8.27 -1.47
C SER A 451 -8.60 -8.82 -1.38
N ARG A 452 -9.14 -9.36 -2.47
CA ARG A 452 -10.51 -9.88 -2.50
C ARG A 452 -10.68 -10.96 -3.55
N THR A 453 -11.61 -11.87 -3.30
CA THR A 453 -12.15 -12.72 -4.36
C THR A 453 -13.15 -11.93 -5.21
N TYR A 454 -13.31 -12.30 -6.48
CA TYR A 454 -14.18 -11.62 -7.41
C TYR A 454 -14.89 -12.62 -8.33
N VAL A 455 -16.21 -12.47 -8.39
CA VAL A 455 -17.12 -13.14 -9.32
C VAL A 455 -18.11 -12.08 -9.80
N SER A 456 -18.34 -11.97 -11.10
CA SER A 456 -19.33 -11.04 -11.63
C SER A 456 -20.75 -11.62 -11.52
N GLY A 457 -21.65 -10.87 -10.90
CA GLY A 457 -23.06 -11.28 -10.77
C GLY A 457 -23.25 -12.47 -9.83
N ARG A 458 -24.24 -13.31 -10.13
CA ARG A 458 -24.50 -14.57 -9.43
C ARG A 458 -24.58 -15.68 -10.48
N PRO A 459 -23.50 -16.44 -10.70
CA PRO A 459 -23.49 -17.50 -11.69
C PRO A 459 -24.60 -18.51 -11.43
N ARG A 460 -25.20 -19.05 -12.49
CA ARG A 460 -26.02 -20.26 -12.38
C ARG A 460 -25.10 -21.46 -12.17
N PRO A 461 -25.54 -22.47 -11.40
CA PRO A 461 -24.74 -23.65 -11.14
C PRO A 461 -24.59 -24.51 -12.39
N TRP A 462 -23.56 -25.35 -12.41
CA TRP A 462 -23.36 -26.39 -13.40
C TRP A 462 -24.55 -27.38 -13.43
N PRO A 463 -25.01 -27.81 -14.61
CA PRO A 463 -24.47 -27.57 -15.96
C PRO A 463 -25.03 -26.32 -16.68
N ASP A 464 -25.90 -25.52 -16.06
CA ASP A 464 -26.62 -24.41 -16.71
C ASP A 464 -25.81 -23.10 -16.80
N VAL A 465 -24.51 -23.21 -17.11
CA VAL A 465 -23.53 -22.11 -17.07
C VAL A 465 -23.44 -21.30 -18.36
N GLU A 466 -23.99 -21.80 -19.48
CA GLU A 466 -23.66 -21.32 -20.82
C GLU A 466 -23.93 -19.81 -21.03
N ASP A 467 -24.94 -19.25 -20.37
CA ASP A 467 -25.26 -17.80 -20.41
C ASP A 467 -24.84 -17.02 -19.15
N ASN A 468 -23.99 -17.58 -18.28
CA ASN A 468 -23.46 -16.84 -17.12
C ASN A 468 -22.66 -15.61 -17.56
N ASP A 469 -22.73 -14.52 -16.79
CA ASP A 469 -21.86 -13.35 -16.98
C ASP A 469 -20.41 -13.66 -16.61
N TRP A 470 -20.22 -14.53 -15.61
CA TRP A 470 -18.92 -15.01 -15.17
C TRP A 470 -18.48 -16.21 -16.03
N PRO A 471 -17.35 -16.11 -16.78
CA PRO A 471 -16.92 -17.13 -17.72
C PRO A 471 -15.87 -18.10 -17.15
N SER A 472 -16.02 -18.52 -15.89
CA SER A 472 -15.10 -19.45 -15.21
C SER A 472 -15.82 -20.19 -14.08
N ASP A 473 -15.32 -21.36 -13.71
CA ASP A 473 -15.67 -22.11 -12.49
C ASP A 473 -14.79 -21.77 -11.29
N HIS A 474 -13.81 -20.88 -11.45
CA HIS A 474 -13.04 -20.28 -10.36
C HIS A 474 -13.45 -18.83 -10.13
N ALA A 475 -13.44 -18.37 -8.88
CA ALA A 475 -13.39 -16.93 -8.58
C ALA A 475 -11.98 -16.40 -8.84
N ALA A 476 -11.88 -15.18 -9.37
CA ALA A 476 -10.57 -14.51 -9.45
C ALA A 476 -10.16 -14.01 -8.07
N VAL A 477 -8.86 -13.89 -7.80
CA VAL A 477 -8.33 -13.14 -6.65
C VAL A 477 -7.65 -11.89 -7.17
N ILE A 478 -8.00 -10.74 -6.60
CA ILE A 478 -7.48 -9.43 -6.98
C ILE A 478 -6.83 -8.80 -5.75
N THR A 479 -5.54 -8.49 -5.86
CA THR A 479 -4.80 -7.77 -4.82
C THR A 479 -4.31 -6.44 -5.35
N THR A 480 -4.48 -5.38 -4.56
CA THR A 480 -3.91 -4.06 -4.81
C THR A 480 -2.70 -3.85 -3.92
N PHE A 481 -1.56 -3.55 -4.54
CA PHE A 481 -0.29 -3.27 -3.87
C PHE A 481 0.10 -1.79 -3.97
N SER A 482 0.88 -1.34 -2.99
CA SER A 482 1.67 -0.10 -3.04
C SER A 482 3.11 -0.40 -3.44
N LEU A 483 3.70 0.41 -4.33
CA LEU A 483 5.07 0.29 -4.82
C LEU A 483 5.80 1.63 -4.72
N GLY A 484 7.00 1.61 -4.10
CA GLY A 484 7.80 2.82 -3.85
C GLY A 484 7.50 3.52 -2.52
N SER A 485 6.85 2.81 -1.59
CA SER A 485 6.64 3.23 -0.20
C SER A 485 7.79 2.88 0.71
#